data_AF-A0A2U0RYK5-F1
#
_entry.id   AF-A0A2U0RYK5-F1
#
_cell.length_a   1.000
_cell.length_b   1.000
_cell.length_c   1.000
_cell.angle_alpha   90.00
_cell.angle_beta   90.00
_cell.angle_gamma   90.00
#
_symmetry.space_group_name_H-M   'P 1'
#
loop_
_entity.id
_entity.type
_entity.pdbx_description
1 polymer ?
#
loop_
_entity_poly.entity_id
_entity_poly.type
_entity_poly.pdbx_seq_one_letter_code
_entity_poly.pdbx_strand_id
1 'polypeptide(L)'
;MVSKDQAIGWVIFLVCAIVALAYTVSMLWPSEVADLLCLDLSGQSFRLYLVAVPVLLAFVAVLAIGAWIGWTMGTTPPPRPIEDIESESA
;
A
#
# COMPACT_ATOMS: atom_id res chain seq x y z
N MET A 1 -31.13 13.73 -7.57
CA MET A 1 -30.28 12.76 -8.28
C MET A 1 -28.88 12.87 -7.72
N VAL A 2 -28.40 11.85 -7.00
CA VAL A 2 -27.02 11.86 -6.47
C VAL A 2 -26.08 11.79 -7.66
N SER A 3 -25.09 12.69 -7.73
CA SER A 3 -24.10 12.65 -8.81
C SER A 3 -23.31 11.35 -8.71
N LYS A 4 -22.89 10.80 -9.84
CA LYS A 4 -22.12 9.55 -9.88
C LYS A 4 -20.87 9.64 -8.99
N ASP A 5 -20.25 10.82 -8.96
CA ASP A 5 -19.06 11.09 -8.15
C ASP A 5 -19.37 11.13 -6.65
N GLN A 6 -20.52 11.68 -6.26
CA GLN A 6 -20.96 11.66 -4.86
C GLN A 6 -21.29 10.24 -4.39
N ALA A 7 -21.88 9.40 -5.26
CA ALA A 7 -22.13 8.00 -4.94
C ALA A 7 -20.81 7.23 -4.72
N ILE A 8 -19.81 7.44 -5.58
CA ILE A 8 -18.48 6.83 -5.42
C ILE A 8 -17.83 7.30 -4.10
N GLY A 9 -17.92 8.59 -3.78
CA GLY A 9 -17.40 9.13 -2.52
C GLY A 9 -18.00 8.46 -1.29
N TRP A 10 -19.33 8.28 -1.26
CA TRP A 10 -20.01 7.59 -0.16
C TRP A 10 -19.63 6.12 -0.03
N VAL A 11 -19.46 5.42 -1.15
CA VAL A 11 -19.03 4.01 -1.14
C VAL A 11 -17.62 3.89 -0.55
N ILE A 12 -16.68 4.73 -0.99
CA ILE A 12 -15.31 4.73 -0.46
C ILE A 12 -15.32 5.04 1.03
N PHE A 13 -16.06 6.07 1.46
CA PHE A 13 -16.16 6.44 2.87
C PHE A 13 -16.71 5.30 3.72
N LEU A 14 -17.77 4.63 3.28
CA LEU A 14 -18.36 3.50 4.00
C LEU A 14 -17.39 2.33 4.11
N VAL A 15 -16.70 1.99 3.01
CA VAL A 15 -15.70 0.92 3.02
C VAL A 15 -14.58 1.25 3.99
N CYS A 16 -14.04 2.47 3.95
CA CYS A 16 -13.00 2.90 4.88
C CYS A 16 -13.47 2.89 6.34
N ALA A 17 -14.69 3.36 6.61
CA ALA A 17 -15.26 3.34 7.96
C ALA A 17 -15.44 1.91 8.49
N ILE A 18 -15.93 0.99 7.65
CA ILE A 18 -16.07 -0.43 8.02
C ILE A 18 -14.71 -1.06 8.30
N VAL A 19 -13.71 -0.82 7.44
CA VAL A 19 -12.34 -1.34 7.64
C VAL A 19 -11.73 -0.79 8.93
N ALA A 20 -11.90 0.50 9.21
CA ALA A 20 -11.40 1.12 10.44
C ALA A 20 -12.04 0.49 11.68
N LEU A 21 -13.36 0.32 11.68
CA LEU A 21 -14.09 -0.32 12.79
C LEU A 21 -13.67 -1.78 12.97
N ALA A 22 -13.61 -2.56 11.89
CA ALA A 22 -13.18 -3.96 11.93
C ALA A 22 -11.75 -4.08 12.49
N TYR A 23 -10.84 -3.20 12.08
CA TYR A 23 -9.47 -3.17 12.59
C TYR A 23 -9.43 -2.85 14.09
N THR A 24 -10.15 -1.81 14.54
CA THR A 24 -10.23 -1.44 15.95
C THR A 24 -10.79 -2.58 16.81
N VAL A 25 -11.89 -3.21 16.38
CA VAL A 25 -12.50 -4.34 17.11
C VAL A 25 -11.53 -5.52 17.19
N SER A 26 -10.85 -5.86 16.09
CA SER A 26 -9.86 -6.94 16.04
C SER A 26 -8.67 -6.69 16.98
N MET A 27 -8.35 -5.42 17.25
CA MET A 27 -7.26 -5.04 18.15
C MET A 27 -7.68 -5.10 19.63
N LEU A 28 -8.94 -4.79 19.95
CA LEU A 28 -9.47 -4.84 21.32
C LEU A 28 -9.84 -6.27 21.77
N TRP A 29 -10.40 -7.11 20.89
CA TRP A 29 -10.83 -8.48 21.21
C TRP A 29 -10.28 -9.53 20.22
N PRO A 30 -8.97 -9.81 20.25
CA PRO A 30 -8.34 -10.67 19.26
C PRO A 30 -8.65 -12.16 19.43
N SER A 31 -8.96 -12.64 20.63
CA SER A 31 -9.37 -14.05 20.86
C SER A 31 -10.71 -14.34 20.20
N GLU A 32 -11.70 -13.49 20.45
CA GLU A 32 -13.07 -13.66 19.95
C GLU A 32 -13.12 -13.51 18.43
N VAL A 33 -12.35 -12.59 17.87
CA VAL A 33 -12.29 -12.38 16.42
C VAL A 33 -11.55 -13.52 15.72
N ALA A 34 -10.48 -14.06 16.32
CA ALA A 34 -9.78 -15.21 15.77
C ALA A 34 -10.67 -16.47 15.74
N ASP A 35 -11.44 -16.70 16.80
CA ASP A 35 -12.39 -17.82 16.88
C ASP A 35 -13.57 -17.64 15.89
N LEU A 36 -14.12 -16.41 15.78
CA LEU A 36 -15.16 -16.08 14.79
C LEU A 36 -14.68 -16.31 13.34
N LEU A 37 -13.40 -16.06 13.06
CA LEU A 37 -12.79 -16.29 11.74
C LEU A 37 -12.28 -17.73 11.55
N CYS A 38 -12.53 -18.63 12.51
CA CYS A 38 -12.06 -20.01 12.53
C CYS A 38 -10.54 -20.15 12.35
N LEU A 39 -9.78 -19.20 12.90
CA LEU A 39 -8.32 -19.18 12.82
C LEU A 39 -7.72 -19.73 14.12
N ASP A 40 -7.05 -20.88 14.05
CA ASP A 40 -6.30 -21.47 15.17
C ASP A 40 -4.95 -20.76 15.37
N LEU A 41 -5.03 -19.47 15.69
CA LEU A 41 -3.89 -18.59 15.96
C LEU A 41 -3.96 -18.15 17.42
N SER A 42 -2.85 -18.25 18.14
CA SER A 42 -2.73 -17.62 19.45
C SER A 42 -3.08 -16.13 19.35
N GLY A 43 -3.88 -15.61 20.29
CA GLY A 43 -4.34 -14.21 20.28
C GLY A 43 -3.20 -13.17 20.33
N GLN A 44 -1.98 -13.58 20.66
CA GLN A 44 -0.77 -12.76 20.49
C GLN A 44 -0.28 -12.77 19.04
N SER A 45 -0.17 -13.95 18.42
CA SER A 45 0.22 -14.09 17.01
C SER A 45 -0.74 -13.37 16.08
N PHE A 46 -2.05 -13.44 16.33
CA PHE A 46 -3.06 -12.73 15.55
C PHE A 46 -2.82 -11.21 15.55
N ARG A 47 -2.57 -10.61 16.72
CA ARG A 47 -2.25 -9.18 16.83
C ARG A 47 -0.97 -8.81 16.09
N LEU A 48 0.05 -9.65 16.18
CA LEU A 48 1.31 -9.44 15.46
C LEU A 48 1.08 -9.45 13.95
N TYR A 49 0.39 -10.44 13.40
CA TYR A 49 0.10 -10.51 11.97
C TYR A 49 -0.81 -9.37 11.48
N LEU A 50 -1.78 -8.95 12.28
CA LEU A 50 -2.71 -7.86 11.96
C LEU A 50 -2.00 -6.51 11.74
N VAL A 51 -0.84 -6.30 12.37
CA VAL A 51 0.02 -5.12 12.16
C VAL A 51 1.15 -5.42 11.17
N ALA A 52 1.80 -6.58 11.30
CA ALA A 52 2.97 -6.93 10.50
C ALA A 52 2.67 -7.02 9.01
N VAL A 53 1.51 -7.58 8.63
CA VAL A 53 1.12 -7.72 7.21
C VAL A 53 0.97 -6.37 6.50
N PRO A 54 0.15 -5.40 6.97
CA PRO A 54 0.04 -4.11 6.29
C PRO A 54 1.35 -3.33 6.29
N VAL A 55 2.11 -3.38 7.39
CA VAL A 55 3.44 -2.72 7.46
C VAL A 55 4.41 -3.34 6.46
N LEU A 56 4.46 -4.66 6.37
CA LEU A 56 5.30 -5.38 5.40
C LEU A 56 4.91 -5.03 3.97
N LEU A 57 3.61 -5.02 3.64
CA LEU A 57 3.13 -4.65 2.31
C LEU A 57 3.52 -3.22 1.94
N ALA A 58 3.32 -2.27 2.85
CA ALA A 58 3.73 -0.87 2.63
C ALA A 58 5.24 -0.74 2.45
N PHE A 59 6.02 -1.43 3.27
CA PHE A 59 7.48 -1.41 3.20
C PHE A 59 8.01 -2.02 1.90
N VAL A 60 7.51 -3.20 1.50
CA VAL A 60 7.86 -3.84 0.24
C VAL A 60 7.47 -2.97 -0.96
N ALA A 61 6.32 -2.30 -0.92
CA ALA A 61 5.92 -1.37 -1.99
C ALA A 61 6.91 -0.21 -2.13
N VAL A 62 7.35 0.40 -1.02
CA VAL A 62 8.37 1.47 -1.04
C VAL A 62 9.70 0.95 -1.59
N LEU A 63 10.16 -0.22 -1.14
CA LEU A 63 11.39 -0.83 -1.63
C LEU A 63 11.31 -1.18 -3.12
N ALA A 64 10.16 -1.67 -3.59
CA ALA A 64 9.94 -1.99 -5.00
C ALA A 64 10.04 -0.73 -5.87
N ILE A 65 9.49 0.41 -5.41
CA ILE A 65 9.63 1.71 -6.09
C ILE A 65 11.11 2.12 -6.13
N GLY A 66 11.83 2.05 -5.00
CA GLY A 66 13.25 2.39 -4.95
C GLY A 66 14.12 1.50 -5.85
N ALA A 67 13.85 0.19 -5.85
CA ALA A 67 14.50 -0.77 -6.73
C ALA A 67 14.23 -0.47 -8.21
N TRP A 68 12.99 -0.11 -8.57
CA TRP A 68 12.62 0.28 -9.92
C TRP A 68 13.36 1.55 -10.38
N ILE A 69 13.41 2.59 -9.54
CA ILE A 69 14.16 3.82 -9.83
C ILE A 69 15.64 3.50 -10.04
N GLY A 70 16.26 2.74 -9.12
CA GLY A 70 17.65 2.32 -9.23
C GLY A 70 17.93 1.52 -10.51
N TRP A 71 17.02 0.62 -10.88
CA TRP A 71 17.09 -0.13 -12.13
C TRP A 71 17.08 0.80 -13.35
N THR A 72 16.16 1.78 -13.39
CA THR A 72 16.11 2.73 -14.51
C THR A 72 17.38 3.57 -14.62
N MET A 73 17.92 4.08 -13.50
CA MET A 73 19.18 4.85 -13.54
C MET A 73 20.39 4.00 -13.94
N GLY A 74 20.44 2.74 -13.50
CA GLY A 74 21.54 1.82 -13.85
C GLY A 74 21.52 1.34 -15.30
N THR A 75 20.34 1.33 -15.93
CA THR A 75 20.15 0.87 -17.31
C THR A 75 20.02 2.00 -18.32
N THR A 76 19.81 3.25 -17.89
CA THR A 76 19.87 4.42 -18.77
C THR A 76 21.31 4.92 -18.90
N PRO A 77 21.88 4.96 -20.13
CA PRO A 77 23.11 5.70 -20.37
C PRO A 77 22.92 7.16 -19.94
N PRO A 78 23.93 7.81 -19.35
CA PRO A 78 23.84 9.23 -19.03
C PRO A 78 23.47 10.00 -20.30
N PRO A 79 22.55 10.99 -20.21
CA PRO A 79 22.19 11.80 -21.36
C PRO A 79 23.46 12.42 -21.95
N ARG A 80 23.56 12.46 -23.29
CA ARG A 80 24.72 13.06 -23.96
C ARG A 80 24.91 14.51 -23.49
N PRO A 81 26.15 14.99 -23.35
CA PRO A 81 26.42 16.40 -23.07
C PRO A 81 25.68 17.29 -24.07
N ILE A 82 25.15 18.41 -23.57
CA ILE A 82 24.36 19.37 -24.38
C ILE A 82 25.16 19.92 -25.57
N GLU A 83 26.48 19.99 -25.43
CA GLU A 83 27.43 20.44 -26.45
C GLU A 83 27.38 19.59 -27.75
N ASP A 84 27.10 18.29 -27.64
CA ASP A 84 27.00 17.39 -28.80
C ASP A 84 25.64 17.51 -29.52
N ILE A 85 24.61 18.04 -28.86
CA ILE A 85 23.27 18.20 -29.45
C ILE A 85 23.16 19.54 -30.22
N GLU A 86 23.80 20.59 -29.73
CA GLU A 86 23.87 21.89 -30.43
C GLU A 86 24.71 21.84 -31.71
N SER A 87 25.75 21.00 -31.77
CA SER A 87 26.62 20.87 -32.95
C SER A 87 26.03 20.02 -34.08
N GLU A 88 25.10 19.11 -33.79
CA GLU A 88 24.38 18.29 -34.80
C GLU A 88 23.15 19.02 -35.39
N SER A 89 22.69 20.09 -34.73
CA SER A 89 21.56 20.92 -35.16
C SER A 89 21.96 22.23 -35.85
N ALA A 90 23.27 22.48 -35.99
CA ALA A 90 23.86 23.66 -36.64
C ALA A 90 24.42 23.35 -38.03
#